data_AF-A0A015LD24-F1
#
_entry.id   AF-A0A015LD24-F1
#
_cell.length_a   1.000
_cell.length_b   1.000
_cell.length_c   1.000
_cell.angle_alpha   90.00
_cell.angle_beta   90.00
_cell.angle_gamma   90.00
#
_symmetry.space_group_name_H-M   'P 1'
#
loop_
_entity.id
_entity.type
_entity.pdbx_description
1 polymer ?
#
loop_
_entity_poly.entity_id
_entity_poly.type
_entity_poly.pdbx_seq_one_letter_code
_entity_poly.pdbx_strand_id
1 'polypeptide(L)'
;MISDDEILKAVQPNNPEKEEIEKEPLPTITHNEVIKYYDKVILYLQRQKNNYGSNDEEIKFIKKLKKEALRKHFCSTKQINLDNFVNVIE
;
A
#
# COMPACT_ATOMS: atom_id res chain seq x y z
N MET A 1 -22.89 -50.16 -7.89
CA MET A 1 -21.46 -49.85 -8.11
C MET A 1 -21.41 -48.38 -8.40
N ILE A 2 -20.53 -47.66 -7.69
CA ILE A 2 -20.27 -46.25 -8.01
C ILE A 2 -19.63 -46.23 -9.41
N SER A 3 -20.13 -45.38 -10.29
CA SER A 3 -19.59 -45.23 -11.65
C SER A 3 -18.27 -44.46 -11.61
N ASP A 4 -17.34 -44.79 -12.50
CA ASP A 4 -16.05 -44.10 -12.59
C ASP A 4 -16.22 -42.59 -12.80
N ASP A 5 -17.29 -42.17 -13.48
CA ASP A 5 -17.65 -40.75 -13.67
C ASP A 5 -17.96 -40.04 -12.34
N GLU A 6 -18.57 -40.75 -11.40
CA GLU A 6 -18.97 -40.23 -10.09
C GLU A 6 -17.75 -40.12 -9.16
N ILE A 7 -16.78 -41.04 -9.30
CA ILE A 7 -15.47 -40.98 -8.62
C ILE A 7 -14.65 -39.81 -9.17
N LEU A 8 -14.62 -39.62 -10.50
CA LEU A 8 -13.90 -38.52 -11.13
C LEU A 8 -14.45 -37.15 -10.72
N LYS A 9 -15.77 -37.03 -10.54
CA LYS A 9 -16.41 -35.77 -10.08
C LYS A 9 -16.12 -35.45 -8.60
N ALA A 10 -15.91 -36.46 -7.77
CA ALA A 10 -15.58 -36.31 -6.36
C ALA A 10 -14.07 -36.07 -6.12
N VAL A 11 -13.21 -36.56 -7.01
CA VAL A 11 -11.74 -36.42 -6.95
C VAL A 11 -11.26 -35.17 -7.70
N GLN A 12 -12.03 -34.68 -8.68
CA GLN A 12 -11.82 -33.32 -9.16
C GLN A 12 -12.03 -32.38 -7.98
N PRO A 13 -11.03 -31.58 -7.58
CA PRO A 13 -11.34 -30.44 -6.75
C PRO A 13 -12.40 -29.70 -7.54
N ASN A 14 -13.61 -29.54 -6.97
CA ASN A 14 -14.40 -28.38 -7.29
C ASN A 14 -13.40 -27.26 -7.08
N ASN A 15 -12.81 -26.76 -8.15
CA ASN A 15 -12.18 -25.48 -8.10
C ASN A 15 -13.41 -24.63 -7.74
N PRO A 16 -13.54 -24.05 -6.53
CA PRO A 16 -13.83 -22.65 -6.63
C PRO A 16 -12.71 -22.22 -7.57
N GLU A 17 -13.06 -21.84 -8.80
CA GLU A 17 -12.23 -20.88 -9.52
C GLU A 17 -11.64 -20.05 -8.42
N LYS A 18 -10.30 -20.08 -8.26
CA LYS A 18 -9.67 -19.13 -7.38
C LYS A 18 -10.39 -17.86 -7.73
N GLU A 19 -11.26 -17.39 -6.84
CA GLU A 19 -11.76 -16.05 -6.90
C GLU A 19 -10.42 -15.36 -6.60
N GLU A 20 -9.61 -15.18 -7.65
CA GLU A 20 -8.99 -13.92 -7.93
C GLU A 20 -10.16 -12.98 -7.79
N ILE A 21 -10.43 -12.62 -6.53
CA ILE A 21 -11.15 -11.43 -6.16
C ILE A 21 -10.43 -10.44 -7.04
N GLU A 22 -11.07 -10.05 -8.12
CA GLU A 22 -10.57 -9.10 -9.08
C GLU A 22 -10.37 -7.87 -8.20
N LYS A 23 -9.17 -7.73 -7.66
CA LYS A 23 -8.90 -6.75 -6.63
C LYS A 23 -9.02 -5.46 -7.38
N GLU A 24 -10.15 -4.78 -7.19
CA GLU A 24 -10.38 -3.47 -7.78
C GLU A 24 -9.10 -2.67 -7.58
N PRO A 25 -8.54 -2.10 -8.67
CA PRO A 25 -7.27 -1.42 -8.58
C PRO A 25 -7.40 -0.36 -7.49
N LEU A 26 -6.49 -0.41 -6.53
CA LEU A 26 -6.51 0.53 -5.42
C LEU A 26 -6.51 1.94 -6.01
N PRO A 27 -7.32 2.86 -5.44
CA PRO A 27 -7.40 4.22 -5.94
C PRO A 27 -6.00 4.81 -5.95
N THR A 28 -5.63 5.42 -7.07
CA THR A 28 -4.36 6.11 -7.19
C THR A 28 -4.40 7.32 -6.26
N ILE A 29 -3.46 7.38 -5.32
CA ILE A 29 -3.35 8.49 -4.36
C ILE A 29 -2.18 9.38 -4.73
N THR A 30 -2.37 10.68 -4.58
CA THR A 30 -1.33 11.68 -4.78
C THR A 30 -0.32 11.66 -3.64
N HIS A 31 0.86 12.23 -3.88
CA HIS A 31 1.89 12.33 -2.85
C HIS A 31 1.41 13.08 -1.59
N ASN A 32 0.69 14.20 -1.79
CA ASN A 32 0.17 14.99 -0.68
C ASN A 32 -0.86 14.21 0.15
N GLU A 33 -1.66 13.36 -0.49
CA GLU A 33 -2.60 12.47 0.22
C GLU A 33 -1.87 11.42 1.03
N VAL A 34 -0.81 10.81 0.50
CA VAL A 34 0.05 9.86 1.25
C VAL A 34 0.55 10.49 2.56
N ILE A 35 1.04 11.73 2.49
CA ILE A 35 1.50 12.46 3.69
C ILE A 35 0.36 12.65 4.70
N LYS A 36 -0.84 13.03 4.24
CA LYS A 36 -2.03 13.17 5.09
C LYS A 36 -2.44 11.82 5.72
N TYR A 37 -2.34 10.72 4.99
CA TYR A 37 -2.65 9.40 5.52
C TYR A 37 -1.68 8.96 6.61
N TYR A 38 -0.38 9.23 6.45
CA TYR A 38 0.59 8.99 7.53
C TYR A 38 0.25 9.75 8.81
N ASP A 39 -0.20 11.00 8.70
CA ASP A 39 -0.63 11.79 9.87
C ASP A 39 -1.86 11.18 10.56
N LYS A 40 -2.82 10.67 9.79
CA LYS A 40 -3.99 9.97 10.34
C LYS A 40 -3.59 8.69 11.09
N VAL A 41 -2.68 7.90 10.53
CA VAL A 41 -2.19 6.65 11.16
C VAL A 41 -1.44 6.97 12.45
N ILE A 42 -0.57 7.98 12.45
CA ILE A 42 0.14 8.41 13.68
C ILE A 42 -0.87 8.83 14.74
N LEU A 43 -1.87 9.64 14.39
CA LEU A 43 -2.91 10.08 15.33
C LEU A 43 -3.72 8.90 15.89
N TYR A 44 -4.06 7.94 15.04
CA TYR A 44 -4.76 6.73 15.45
C TYR A 44 -3.94 5.91 16.47
N LEU A 45 -2.67 5.65 16.16
CA LEU A 45 -1.77 4.90 17.05
C LEU A 45 -1.54 5.62 18.37
N GLN A 46 -1.45 6.96 18.36
CA GLN A 46 -1.34 7.76 19.58
C GLN A 46 -2.58 7.65 20.46
N ARG A 47 -3.78 7.61 19.87
CA ARG A 47 -5.03 7.44 20.62
C ARG A 47 -5.19 6.05 21.21
N GLN A 48 -4.72 5.02 20.50
CA GLN A 48 -4.74 3.64 21.00
C GLN A 48 -3.83 3.40 22.21
N LYS A 49 -2.84 4.27 22.46
CA LYS A 49 -1.92 4.17 23.59
C LYS A 49 -2.64 4.01 24.94
N ASN A 50 -3.85 4.55 25.04
CA ASN A 50 -4.67 4.47 26.25
C ASN A 50 -5.34 3.09 26.44
N ASN A 51 -5.49 2.28 25.39
CA ASN A 51 -6.29 1.04 25.41
C ASN A 51 -5.47 -0.25 25.31
N TYR A 52 -4.32 -0.27 24.62
CA TYR A 52 -3.61 -1.51 24.27
C TYR A 52 -2.10 -1.52 24.56
N GLY A 53 -1.54 -0.46 25.16
CA GLY A 53 -0.11 -0.33 25.43
C GLY A 53 0.59 0.67 24.53
N SER A 54 1.92 0.80 24.66
CA SER A 54 2.67 1.88 24.01
C SER A 54 3.07 1.56 22.57
N ASN A 55 2.40 2.19 21.60
CA ASN A 55 2.71 2.09 20.16
C ASN A 55 3.93 2.92 19.72
N ASP A 56 4.90 3.18 20.62
CA ASP A 56 5.96 4.17 20.39
C ASP A 56 6.92 3.76 19.26
N GLU A 57 7.23 2.46 19.13
CA GLU A 57 8.08 1.94 18.05
C GLU A 57 7.41 2.03 16.69
N GLU A 58 6.12 1.68 16.62
CA GLU A 58 5.31 1.75 15.40
C GLU A 58 5.16 3.20 14.95
N ILE A 59 4.83 4.11 15.87
CA ILE A 59 4.77 5.55 15.60
C ILE A 59 6.13 6.06 15.10
N LYS A 60 7.25 5.61 15.68
CA LYS A 60 8.60 5.97 15.23
C LYS A 60 8.87 5.45 13.82
N PHE A 61 8.44 4.23 13.50
CA PHE A 61 8.57 3.66 12.17
C PHE A 61 7.74 4.42 11.13
N ILE A 62 6.46 4.69 11.42
CA ILE A 62 5.58 5.46 10.52
C ILE A 62 6.13 6.88 10.29
N LYS A 63 6.68 7.53 11.32
CA LYS A 63 7.34 8.84 11.17
C LYS A 63 8.55 8.79 10.22
N LYS A 64 9.33 7.70 10.25
CA LYS A 64 10.44 7.50 9.28
C LYS A 64 9.90 7.38 7.86
N LEU A 65 8.86 6.57 7.64
CA LEU A 65 8.24 6.42 6.33
C LEU A 65 7.69 7.74 5.78
N LYS A 66 7.00 8.54 6.62
CA LYS A 66 6.55 9.88 6.25
C LYS A 66 7.72 10.78 5.79
N LYS A 67 8.83 10.74 6.52
CA LYS A 67 10.04 11.52 6.18
C LYS A 67 10.64 11.07 4.84
N GLU A 68 10.67 9.77 4.56
CA GLU A 68 11.16 9.25 3.28
C GLU A 68 10.25 9.65 2.12
N ALA A 69 8.93 9.57 2.30
CA ALA A 69 7.97 10.03 1.32
C ALA A 69 8.22 11.51 0.96
N LEU A 70 8.30 12.38 1.97
CA LEU A 70 8.62 13.81 1.78
C LEU A 70 9.93 14.02 1.01
N ARG A 71 10.98 13.27 1.36
CA ARG A 71 12.29 13.37 0.69
C ARG A 71 12.19 12.95 -0.78
N LYS A 72 11.51 11.84 -1.09
CA LYS A 72 11.32 11.38 -2.47
C LYS A 72 10.58 12.41 -3.31
N HIS A 73 9.52 13.02 -2.77
CA HIS A 73 8.81 14.08 -3.48
C HIS A 73 9.68 15.30 -3.73
N PHE A 74 10.42 15.76 -2.71
CA PHE A 74 11.28 16.92 -2.85
C PHE A 74 12.43 16.70 -3.86
N CYS A 75 13.08 15.53 -3.81
CA CYS A 75 14.13 15.16 -4.77
C CYS A 75 13.56 15.05 -6.19
N SER A 76 12.39 14.43 -6.36
CA SER A 76 11.71 14.36 -7.66
C SER A 76 11.39 15.76 -8.22
N THR A 77 10.83 16.66 -7.41
CA THR A 77 10.51 18.03 -7.85
C THR A 77 11.75 18.83 -8.22
N LYS A 78 12.87 18.64 -7.50
CA LYS A 78 14.15 19.29 -7.84
C LYS A 78 14.74 18.76 -9.14
N GLN A 79 14.67 17.44 -9.35
CA GLN A 79 15.18 16.81 -10.55
C GLN A 79 14.38 17.26 -11.78
N ILE A 80 13.04 17.32 -11.69
CA ILE A 80 12.19 17.89 -12.74
C ILE A 80 12.59 19.34 -13.08
N ASN A 81 12.90 20.18 -12.08
CA ASN A 81 13.37 21.54 -12.36
C ASN A 81 14.71 21.54 -13.11
N LEU A 82 15.68 20.72 -12.70
CA LEU A 82 16.99 20.65 -13.36
C LEU A 82 16.87 20.12 -14.80
N ASP A 83 16.10 19.06 -15.02
CA ASP A 83 15.87 18.46 -16.33
C ASP A 83 15.21 19.46 -17.29
N ASN A 84 14.29 20.30 -16.78
CA ASN A 84 13.72 21.39 -17.55
C ASN A 84 14.74 22.47 -17.95
N PHE A 85 15.80 22.71 -17.16
CA PHE A 85 16.86 23.67 -17.52
C PHE A 85 17.81 23.11 -18.60
N VAL A 86 18.08 21.80 -18.59
CA VAL A 86 18.96 21.17 -19.59
C VAL A 86 18.29 21.15 -20.97
N ASN A 87 16.97 20.91 -21.03
CA ASN A 87 16.21 20.87 -22.29
C ASN A 87 16.00 22.24 -22.97
N VAL A 88 16.40 23.36 -22.35
CA VAL A 88 16.25 24.72 -22.91
C VAL A 88 17.51 25.17 -23.68
N ILE A 89 18.60 24.41 -23.62
CA ILE A 89 19.89 24.77 -24.23
C ILE A 89 20.12 24.06 -25.58
N GLU A 90 19.18 23.23 -26.05
CA GLU A 90 19.14 22.68 -27.43
C GLU A 90 18.32 23.56 -28.37
#